data_AF-I4CBX2-F1
#
_entry.id   AF-I4CBX2-F1
#
_cell.length_a   1.000
_cell.length_b   1.000
_cell.length_c   1.000
_cell.angle_alpha   90.00
_cell.angle_beta   90.00
_cell.angle_gamma   90.00
#
_symmetry.space_group_name_H-M   'P 1'
#
loop_
_entity.id
_entity.type
_entity.pdbx_description
1 polymer ?
#
loop_
_entity_poly.entity_id
_entity_poly.type
_entity_poly.pdbx_seq_one_letter_code
_entity_poly.pdbx_strand_id
1 'polypeptide(L)'
;MAIQFEFLPAGYVDQHFQKDEAGRIVFFPWLAWGRGRMLPDQSSESDLKRLLKFHSSIGILGAIIVYPLLGVLWMLFAMILSTLWYHLRLRALISGLPFSEAKFKRLSFREKLSWYNKPFSKFTLWLVLVFSMFSLSAGVFGLLDSLDVIAPPPMSPRTKETPIIPILLILFFGATATLSAHRLARKYWLQARTQGDDGDW
;
A
#
# COMPACT_ATOMS: atom_id res chain seq x y z
N MET A 1 -12.65 20.29 -12.61
CA MET A 1 -11.22 20.00 -12.35
C MET A 1 -11.15 18.77 -11.47
N ALA A 2 -10.84 17.59 -12.02
CA ALA A 2 -10.81 16.35 -11.26
C ALA A 2 -9.44 16.22 -10.58
N ILE A 3 -9.41 16.29 -9.24
CA ILE A 3 -8.19 16.07 -8.46
C ILE A 3 -7.82 14.60 -8.62
N GLN A 4 -6.78 14.30 -9.40
CA GLN A 4 -6.25 12.95 -9.53
C GLN A 4 -5.41 12.65 -8.28
N PHE A 5 -6.03 12.02 -7.28
CA PHE A 5 -5.32 11.45 -6.15
C PHE A 5 -4.56 10.20 -6.59
N GLU A 6 -3.35 10.37 -7.11
CA GLU A 6 -2.45 9.28 -7.53
C GLU A 6 -1.68 8.70 -6.33
N PHE A 7 -2.37 8.47 -5.22
CA PHE A 7 -1.78 7.93 -3.98
C PHE A 7 -1.58 6.41 -4.02
N LEU A 8 -2.14 5.73 -5.02
CA LEU A 8 -1.93 4.31 -5.20
C LEU A 8 -0.70 4.04 -6.05
N PRO A 9 0.17 3.09 -5.64
CA PRO A 9 1.26 2.66 -6.49
C PRO A 9 0.71 2.23 -7.84
N ALA A 10 1.27 2.79 -8.92
CA ALA A 10 0.99 2.38 -10.29
C ALA A 10 1.03 0.84 -10.38
N GLY A 11 -0.07 0.24 -10.85
CA GLY A 11 -0.21 -1.21 -10.97
C GLY A 11 -1.02 -1.91 -9.87
N TYR A 12 -1.39 -1.29 -8.75
CA TYR A 12 -2.28 -1.95 -7.76
C TYR A 12 -3.62 -2.32 -8.39
N VAL A 13 -4.22 -1.34 -9.07
CA VAL A 13 -5.51 -1.49 -9.75
C VAL A 13 -5.39 -2.43 -10.96
N ASP A 14 -4.30 -2.34 -11.71
CA ASP A 14 -4.11 -3.13 -12.94
C ASP A 14 -4.01 -4.64 -12.66
N GLN A 15 -3.61 -5.05 -11.46
CA GLN A 15 -3.58 -6.48 -11.07
C GLN A 15 -4.96 -7.16 -11.10
N HIS A 16 -6.03 -6.38 -11.00
CA HIS A 16 -7.39 -6.90 -11.11
C HIS A 16 -7.81 -7.19 -12.55
N PHE A 17 -7.04 -6.75 -13.55
CA PHE A 17 -7.38 -6.87 -14.96
C PHE A 17 -6.35 -7.79 -15.64
N GLN A 18 -6.84 -8.82 -16.32
CA GLN A 18 -6.01 -9.71 -17.14
C GLN A 18 -6.64 -9.86 -18.52
N LYS A 19 -5.88 -10.35 -19.50
CA LYS A 19 -6.44 -10.77 -20.78
C LYS A 19 -6.64 -12.28 -20.78
N ASP A 20 -7.76 -12.75 -21.33
CA ASP A 20 -7.96 -14.18 -21.58
C ASP A 20 -7.22 -14.63 -22.86
N GLU A 21 -7.33 -15.92 -23.19
CA GLU A 21 -6.70 -16.51 -24.39
C GLU A 21 -7.19 -15.88 -25.70
N ALA A 22 -8.41 -15.33 -25.71
CA ALA A 22 -9.00 -14.61 -26.84
C ALA A 22 -8.64 -13.11 -26.83
N GLY A 23 -7.81 -12.65 -25.89
CA GLY A 23 -7.40 -11.24 -25.76
C GLY A 23 -8.46 -10.32 -25.13
N ARG A 24 -9.58 -10.86 -24.65
CA ARG A 24 -10.65 -10.11 -23.97
C ARG A 24 -10.23 -9.74 -22.56
N ILE A 25 -10.73 -8.61 -22.07
CA ILE A 25 -10.39 -8.09 -20.74
C ILE A 25 -11.23 -8.81 -19.69
N VAL A 26 -10.55 -9.38 -18.70
CA VAL A 26 -11.17 -10.11 -17.58
C VAL A 26 -10.84 -9.38 -16.28
N PHE A 27 -11.89 -9.02 -15.56
CA PHE A 27 -11.81 -8.37 -14.26
C PHE A 27 -12.00 -9.37 -13.12
N PHE A 28 -11.09 -9.38 -12.16
CA PHE A 28 -11.11 -10.23 -10.98
C PHE A 28 -11.36 -9.41 -9.71
N PRO A 29 -12.62 -9.31 -9.24
CA PRO A 29 -12.99 -8.44 -8.11
C PRO A 29 -12.25 -8.79 -6.81
N TRP A 30 -11.97 -10.08 -6.61
CA TRP A 30 -11.32 -10.60 -5.42
C TRP A 30 -9.97 -11.28 -5.74
N LEU A 31 -9.32 -10.85 -6.83
CA LEU A 31 -8.05 -11.41 -7.30
C LEU A 31 -8.10 -12.95 -7.35
N ALA A 32 -7.24 -13.61 -6.57
CA ALA A 32 -7.10 -15.07 -6.54
C ALA A 32 -8.26 -15.83 -5.88
N TRP A 33 -9.19 -15.14 -5.23
CA TRP A 33 -10.33 -15.76 -4.55
C TRP A 33 -11.65 -15.63 -5.32
N GLY A 34 -11.66 -14.85 -6.42
CA GLY A 34 -12.86 -14.59 -7.21
C GLY A 34 -12.83 -15.26 -8.59
N ARG A 35 -14.01 -15.48 -9.15
CA ARG A 35 -14.14 -15.75 -10.59
C ARG A 35 -14.02 -14.45 -11.38
N GLY A 36 -13.35 -14.52 -12.52
CA GLY A 36 -13.24 -13.40 -13.44
C GLY A 36 -14.57 -13.05 -14.10
N ARG A 37 -14.75 -11.78 -14.44
CA ARG A 37 -15.87 -11.25 -15.24
C ARG A 37 -15.31 -10.71 -16.54
N MET A 38 -15.87 -11.11 -17.68
CA MET A 38 -15.45 -10.54 -18.96
C MET A 38 -16.04 -9.14 -19.10
N LEU A 39 -15.19 -8.16 -19.42
CA LEU A 39 -15.61 -6.80 -19.69
C LEU A 39 -15.97 -6.65 -21.17
N PRO A 40 -17.06 -5.94 -21.50
CA PRO A 40 -17.48 -5.75 -22.88
C PRO A 40 -16.58 -4.77 -23.64
N ASP A 41 -16.03 -3.77 -22.94
CA ASP A 41 -15.28 -2.67 -23.55
C ASP A 41 -14.25 -2.03 -22.59
N GLN A 42 -13.44 -1.11 -23.12
CA GLN A 42 -12.49 -0.31 -22.34
C GLN A 42 -13.18 0.71 -21.42
N SER A 43 -14.41 1.13 -21.72
CA SER A 43 -15.16 2.04 -20.85
C SER A 43 -15.44 1.39 -19.50
N SER A 44 -15.92 0.13 -19.52
CA SER A 44 -16.16 -0.67 -18.31
C SER A 44 -14.88 -0.87 -17.50
N GLU A 45 -13.74 -1.07 -18.17
CA GLU A 45 -12.44 -1.15 -17.51
C GLU A 45 -12.11 0.17 -16.78
N SER A 46 -12.24 1.31 -17.46
CA SER A 46 -11.96 2.64 -16.90
C SER A 46 -12.83 2.95 -15.68
N ASP A 47 -14.11 2.61 -15.72
CA ASP A 47 -15.04 2.82 -14.61
C ASP A 47 -14.69 1.97 -13.39
N LEU A 48 -14.35 0.70 -13.61
CA LEU A 48 -13.87 -0.19 -12.54
C LEU A 48 -12.53 0.28 -11.96
N LYS A 49 -11.61 0.74 -12.82
CA LYS A 49 -10.34 1.33 -12.37
C LYS A 49 -10.57 2.57 -11.52
N ARG A 50 -11.50 3.45 -11.91
CA ARG A 50 -11.86 4.64 -11.15
C ARG A 50 -12.46 4.27 -9.80
N LEU A 51 -13.35 3.28 -9.75
CA LEU A 51 -13.95 2.79 -8.50
C LEU A 51 -12.88 2.25 -7.54
N LEU A 52 -11.98 1.40 -8.05
CA LEU A 52 -10.86 0.84 -7.26
C LEU A 52 -9.94 1.93 -6.73
N LYS A 53 -9.55 2.89 -7.58
CA LYS A 53 -8.72 4.03 -7.16
C LYS A 53 -9.40 4.83 -6.05
N PHE A 54 -10.66 5.19 -6.26
CA PHE A 54 -11.44 5.98 -5.31
C PHE A 54 -11.59 5.27 -3.96
N HIS A 55 -11.94 3.98 -3.96
CA HIS A 55 -12.12 3.23 -2.72
C HIS A 55 -10.83 3.15 -1.89
N SER A 56 -9.69 2.86 -2.53
CA SER A 56 -8.43 2.79 -1.79
C SER A 56 -7.96 4.18 -1.33
N SER A 57 -8.19 5.25 -2.11
CA SER A 57 -7.92 6.61 -1.68
C SER A 57 -8.73 6.99 -0.45
N ILE A 58 -10.01 6.63 -0.39
CA ILE A 58 -10.84 6.81 0.82
C ILE A 58 -10.25 6.05 2.01
N GLY A 59 -9.80 4.81 1.82
CA GLY A 59 -9.20 4.02 2.89
C GLY A 59 -7.98 4.73 3.50
N ILE A 60 -7.08 5.23 2.65
CA ILE A 60 -5.88 5.96 3.07
C ILE A 60 -6.25 7.28 3.77
N LEU A 61 -7.13 8.08 3.17
CA LEU A 61 -7.57 9.36 3.76
C LEU A 61 -8.31 9.14 5.08
N GLY A 62 -9.12 8.09 5.17
CA GLY A 62 -9.78 7.68 6.40
C GLY A 62 -8.78 7.38 7.51
N ALA A 63 -7.73 6.60 7.21
CA ALA A 63 -6.68 6.30 8.18
C ALA A 63 -5.90 7.54 8.63
N ILE A 64 -5.66 8.51 7.73
CA ILE A 64 -4.90 9.73 8.05
C ILE A 64 -5.74 10.76 8.81
N ILE A 65 -7.03 10.89 8.48
CA ILE A 65 -7.89 11.99 8.97
C ILE A 65 -8.79 11.50 10.11
N VAL A 66 -9.49 10.38 9.92
CA VAL A 66 -10.51 9.91 10.87
C VAL A 66 -9.86 9.37 12.14
N TYR A 67 -8.76 8.62 12.02
CA TYR A 67 -8.10 8.02 13.18
C TYR A 67 -7.58 9.06 14.18
N PRO A 68 -6.84 10.12 13.78
CA PRO A 68 -6.36 11.10 14.76
C PRO A 68 -7.47 11.98 15.36
N LEU A 69 -8.53 12.27 14.60
CA LEU A 69 -9.59 13.19 15.03
C LEU A 69 -10.66 12.52 15.88
N LEU A 70 -11.06 11.30 15.51
CA LEU A 70 -12.22 10.62 16.08
C LEU A 70 -11.84 9.30 16.78
N GLY A 71 -10.61 8.82 16.61
CA GLY A 71 -10.14 7.59 17.21
C GLY A 71 -10.59 6.32 16.48
N VAL A 72 -10.23 5.17 17.07
CA VAL A 72 -10.30 3.86 16.39
C VAL A 72 -11.72 3.38 16.10
N LEU A 73 -12.68 3.62 16.99
CA LEU A 73 -14.07 3.14 16.83
C LEU A 73 -14.75 3.77 15.61
N TRP A 74 -14.58 5.08 15.43
CA TRP A 74 -15.12 5.82 14.29
C TRP A 74 -14.44 5.44 12.98
N MET A 75 -13.14 5.18 13.02
CA MET A 75 -12.41 4.66 11.86
C MET A 75 -12.98 3.30 11.42
N LEU A 76 -13.21 2.37 12.35
CA LEU A 76 -13.80 1.06 12.05
C LEU A 76 -15.20 1.19 11.45
N PHE A 77 -16.04 2.06 12.02
CA PHE A 77 -17.37 2.32 11.48
C PHE A 77 -17.32 2.87 10.05
N ALA A 78 -16.46 3.87 9.80
CA ALA A 78 -16.24 4.43 8.47
C ALA A 78 -15.72 3.39 7.47
N MET A 79 -14.84 2.49 7.89
CA MET A 79 -14.35 1.39 7.06
C MET A 79 -15.48 0.45 6.66
N ILE A 80 -16.32 0.02 7.61
CA ILE A 80 -17.47 -0.86 7.32
C ILE A 80 -18.40 -0.22 6.30
N LEU A 81 -18.74 1.06 6.49
CA LEU A 81 -19.62 1.79 5.59
C LEU A 81 -19.01 1.95 4.19
N SER A 82 -17.72 2.30 4.11
CA SER A 82 -16.98 2.40 2.85
C SER A 82 -16.91 1.08 2.10
N THR A 83 -16.62 -0.02 2.81
CA THR A 83 -16.58 -1.37 2.22
C THR A 83 -17.95 -1.82 1.73
N LEU A 84 -19.02 -1.54 2.49
CA LEU A 84 -20.38 -1.86 2.07
C LEU A 84 -20.76 -1.09 0.80
N TRP A 85 -20.52 0.22 0.77
CA TRP A 85 -20.75 1.05 -0.41
C TRP A 85 -19.97 0.55 -1.63
N TYR A 86 -18.67 0.25 -1.46
CA TYR A 86 -17.84 -0.30 -2.51
C TYR A 86 -18.40 -1.62 -3.05
N HIS A 87 -18.82 -2.53 -2.17
CA HIS A 87 -19.40 -3.80 -2.56
C HIS A 87 -20.68 -3.65 -3.38
N LEU A 88 -21.58 -2.76 -2.95
CA LEU A 88 -22.82 -2.46 -3.68
C LEU A 88 -22.53 -1.85 -5.06
N ARG A 89 -21.60 -0.89 -5.14
CA ARG A 89 -21.24 -0.23 -6.40
C ARG A 89 -20.53 -1.19 -7.36
N LEU A 90 -19.63 -2.01 -6.83
CA LEU A 90 -18.94 -3.04 -7.58
C LEU A 90 -19.95 -4.05 -8.15
N ARG A 91 -20.89 -4.52 -7.32
CA ARG A 91 -21.95 -5.45 -7.75
C ARG A 91 -22.81 -4.85 -8.86
N ALA A 92 -23.17 -3.57 -8.75
CA ALA A 92 -23.94 -2.87 -9.78
C ALA A 92 -23.20 -2.81 -11.13
N LEU A 93 -21.87 -2.69 -11.13
CA LEU A 93 -21.07 -2.66 -12.36
C LEU A 93 -20.87 -4.05 -13.00
N ILE A 94 -20.88 -5.13 -12.21
CA ILE A 94 -20.49 -6.47 -12.69
C ILE A 94 -21.61 -7.50 -12.73
N SER A 95 -22.80 -7.22 -12.19
CA SER A 95 -23.86 -8.21 -12.02
C SER A 95 -24.40 -8.78 -13.34
N GLY A 96 -24.38 -7.99 -14.42
CA GLY A 96 -24.82 -8.41 -15.75
C GLY A 96 -23.72 -9.02 -16.63
N LEU A 97 -22.47 -9.07 -16.15
CA LEU A 97 -21.34 -9.47 -16.97
C LEU A 97 -21.14 -10.99 -16.96
N PRO A 98 -20.84 -11.62 -18.11
CA PRO A 98 -20.59 -13.05 -18.16
C PRO A 98 -19.35 -13.42 -17.36
N PHE A 99 -19.37 -14.62 -16.78
CA PHE A 99 -18.21 -15.18 -16.09
C PHE A 99 -17.15 -15.60 -17.11
N SER A 100 -15.89 -15.41 -16.75
CA SER A 100 -14.77 -16.00 -17.49
C SER A 100 -14.36 -17.32 -16.84
N GLU A 101 -14.10 -18.33 -17.66
CA GLU A 101 -13.45 -19.58 -17.23
C GLU A 101 -11.96 -19.40 -16.98
N ALA A 102 -11.38 -18.27 -17.43
CA ALA A 102 -10.00 -17.93 -17.16
C ALA A 102 -9.75 -17.90 -15.64
N LYS A 103 -8.83 -18.75 -15.18
CA LYS A 103 -8.38 -18.72 -13.79
C LYS A 103 -7.51 -17.48 -13.60
N PHE A 104 -7.63 -16.85 -12.44
CA PHE A 104 -6.73 -15.76 -12.06
C PHE A 104 -5.30 -16.30 -12.10
N LYS A 105 -4.50 -15.81 -13.06
CA LYS A 105 -3.08 -16.15 -13.09
C LYS A 105 -2.44 -15.45 -11.90
N ARG A 106 -2.14 -16.22 -10.84
CA ARG A 106 -1.32 -15.71 -9.74
C ARG A 106 0.03 -15.36 -10.35
N LEU A 107 0.31 -14.07 -10.42
CA LEU A 107 1.67 -13.60 -10.68
C LEU A 107 2.60 -14.35 -9.73
N SER A 108 3.66 -14.94 -10.28
CA SER A 108 4.69 -15.59 -9.48
C SER A 108 5.25 -14.59 -8.47
N PHE A 109 5.78 -15.05 -7.34
CA PHE A 109 6.35 -14.14 -6.33
C PHE A 109 7.42 -13.20 -6.95
N ARG A 110 8.18 -13.69 -7.94
CA ARG A 110 9.16 -12.91 -8.70
C ARG A 110 8.52 -11.80 -9.52
N GLU A 111 7.42 -12.09 -10.23
CA GLU A 111 6.66 -11.09 -10.99
C GLU A 111 5.97 -10.09 -10.06
N LYS A 112 5.39 -10.55 -8.94
CA LYS A 112 4.86 -9.63 -7.93
C LYS A 112 5.94 -8.69 -7.42
N LEU A 113 7.14 -9.20 -7.13
CA LEU A 113 8.25 -8.34 -6.70
C LEU A 113 8.65 -7.33 -7.77
N SER A 114 8.66 -7.71 -9.05
CA SER A 114 9.00 -6.78 -10.13
C SER A 114 7.95 -5.68 -10.26
N TRP A 115 6.66 -6.00 -10.09
CA TRP A 115 5.57 -5.03 -10.03
C TRP A 115 5.66 -4.11 -8.81
N TYR A 116 5.93 -4.65 -7.62
CA TYR A 116 6.10 -3.85 -6.39
C TYR A 116 7.28 -2.88 -6.42
N ASN A 117 8.28 -3.13 -7.27
CA ASN A 117 9.49 -2.29 -7.38
C ASN A 117 9.36 -1.14 -8.41
N LYS A 118 8.35 -1.19 -9.29
CA LYS A 118 8.13 -0.17 -10.32
C LYS A 118 7.58 1.17 -9.82
N PRO A 119 6.61 1.24 -8.88
CA PRO A 119 5.87 2.49 -8.66
C PRO A 119 6.61 3.53 -7.83
N PHE A 120 7.58 3.15 -7.00
CA PHE A 120 8.24 4.10 -6.13
C PHE A 120 9.43 4.77 -6.83
N SER A 121 9.37 6.08 -7.04
CA SER A 121 10.53 6.85 -7.49
C SER A 121 11.69 6.69 -6.48
N LYS A 122 12.95 6.86 -6.93
CA LYS A 122 14.11 6.83 -6.00
C LYS A 122 13.96 7.87 -4.90
N PHE A 123 13.42 9.04 -5.26
CA PHE A 123 13.13 10.12 -4.33
C PHE A 123 12.12 9.69 -3.26
N THR A 124 11.03 9.05 -3.64
CA THR A 124 10.03 8.53 -2.69
C THR A 124 10.64 7.50 -1.74
N LEU A 125 11.48 6.59 -2.23
CA LEU A 125 12.17 5.60 -1.39
C LEU A 125 13.13 6.28 -0.39
N TRP A 126 13.85 7.31 -0.82
CA TRP A 126 14.69 8.11 0.06
C TRP A 126 13.88 8.83 1.13
N LEU A 127 12.76 9.46 0.76
CA LEU A 127 11.90 10.18 1.70
C LEU A 127 11.32 9.23 2.75
N VAL A 128 10.81 8.07 2.33
CA VAL A 128 10.33 7.03 3.26
C VAL A 128 11.45 6.53 4.16
N LEU A 129 12.67 6.32 3.63
CA LEU A 129 13.82 5.90 4.41
C LEU A 129 14.16 6.93 5.50
N VAL A 130 14.32 8.20 5.13
CA VAL A 130 14.65 9.29 6.08
C VAL A 130 13.58 9.42 7.15
N PHE A 131 12.31 9.43 6.75
CA PHE A 131 11.18 9.50 7.67
C PHE A 131 11.14 8.30 8.63
N SER A 132 11.42 7.09 8.12
CA SER A 132 11.44 5.88 8.94
C SER A 132 12.61 5.89 9.92
N MET A 133 13.79 6.38 9.53
CA MET A 133 14.93 6.53 10.43
C MET A 133 14.64 7.54 11.54
N PHE A 134 14.02 8.68 11.21
CA PHE A 134 13.60 9.66 12.21
C PHE A 134 12.59 9.08 13.21
N SER A 135 11.58 8.38 12.71
CA SER A 135 10.56 7.74 13.55
C SER A 135 11.13 6.62 14.42
N LEU A 136 12.10 5.86 13.89
CA LEU A 136 12.81 4.83 14.64
C LEU A 136 13.66 5.44 15.76
N SER A 137 14.39 6.53 15.48
CA SER A 137 15.11 7.27 16.52
C SER A 137 14.17 7.76 17.61
N ALA A 138 13.03 8.37 17.25
CA ALA A 138 12.01 8.80 18.21
C ALA A 138 11.48 7.63 19.06
N GLY A 139 11.23 6.47 18.43
CA GLY A 139 10.84 5.25 19.14
C GLY A 139 11.91 4.76 20.12
N VAL A 140 13.20 4.76 19.74
CA VAL A 140 14.29 4.40 20.63
C VAL A 140 14.42 5.38 21.80
N PHE A 141 14.36 6.68 21.55
CA PHE A 141 14.39 7.69 22.60
C PHE A 141 13.22 7.54 23.58
N GLY A 142 11.99 7.36 23.07
CA GLY A 142 10.82 7.13 23.91
C GLY A 142 10.93 5.85 24.74
N LEU A 143 11.53 4.79 24.18
CA LEU A 143 11.79 3.56 24.91
C LEU A 143 12.83 3.77 26.02
N LEU A 144 13.94 4.44 25.72
CA LEU A 144 14.99 4.73 26.71
C LEU A 144 14.48 5.65 27.84
N ASP A 145 13.62 6.62 27.52
CA ASP A 145 12.95 7.46 28.52
C ASP A 145 11.97 6.65 29.39
N SER A 146 11.23 5.70 28.79
CA SER A 146 10.32 4.82 29.55
C SER A 146 11.04 3.80 30.44
N LEU A 147 12.31 3.52 30.16
CA LEU A 147 13.18 2.66 30.96
C LEU A 147 13.97 3.44 32.03
N ASP A 148 13.69 4.73 32.19
CA ASP A 148 14.39 5.64 33.12
C ASP A 148 15.92 5.68 32.89
N VAL A 149 16.39 5.40 31.66
CA VAL A 149 17.83 5.39 31.32
C VAL A 149 18.37 6.81 31.12
N ILE A 150 17.52 7.73 30.64
CA ILE A 150 17.95 9.06 30.17
C ILE A 150 17.73 10.16 31.21
N ALA A 151 16.70 10.07 32.07
CA ALA A 151 16.35 11.13 33.01
C ALA A 151 16.40 10.66 34.47
N PRO A 152 16.92 11.48 35.40
CA PRO A 152 16.80 11.21 36.83
C PRO A 152 15.31 11.21 37.24
N PRO A 153 14.93 10.42 38.27
CA PRO A 153 13.54 10.23 38.63
C PRO A 153 12.88 11.58 38.97
N PRO A 154 11.77 11.96 38.33
CA PRO A 154 11.03 13.16 38.69
C PRO A 154 10.38 12.98 40.07
N MET A 155 10.29 14.05 40.86
CA MET A 155 9.64 14.07 42.19
C MET A 155 8.10 13.90 42.13
N SER A 156 7.50 13.74 40.94
CA SER A 156 6.06 13.52 40.80
C SER A 156 5.77 12.07 40.39
N PRO A 157 4.66 11.47 40.86
CA PRO A 157 4.27 10.12 40.48
C PRO A 157 3.92 10.09 38.99
N ARG A 158 4.87 9.62 38.18
CA ARG A 158 4.69 9.40 36.74
C ARG A 158 3.67 8.27 36.56
N THR A 159 2.55 8.54 35.91
CA THR A 159 1.67 7.48 35.40
C THR A 159 2.52 6.62 34.48
N LYS A 160 2.74 5.35 34.84
CA LYS A 160 3.51 4.40 34.03
C LYS A 160 2.78 4.15 32.73
N GLU A 161 3.03 5.00 31.73
CA GLU A 161 2.63 4.71 30.37
C GLU A 161 3.37 3.46 29.92
N THR A 162 2.62 2.49 29.40
CA THR A 162 3.21 1.25 28.93
C THR A 162 4.08 1.55 27.71
N PRO A 163 5.30 0.98 27.59
CA PRO A 163 6.23 1.25 26.50
C PRO A 163 5.77 0.67 25.14
N ILE A 164 4.49 0.34 25.00
CA ILE A 164 3.89 -0.30 23.83
C ILE A 164 4.07 0.59 22.60
N ILE A 165 3.82 1.90 22.72
CA ILE A 165 3.91 2.83 21.58
C ILE A 165 5.34 2.91 21.03
N PRO A 166 6.39 3.18 21.84
CA PRO A 166 7.79 3.12 21.39
C PRO A 166 8.17 1.81 20.72
N ILE A 167 7.77 0.66 21.29
CA ILE A 167 8.07 -0.66 20.73
C ILE A 167 7.42 -0.83 19.35
N LEU A 168 6.14 -0.47 19.20
CA LEU A 168 5.44 -0.55 17.93
C LEU A 168 6.07 0.36 16.86
N LEU A 169 6.51 1.56 17.23
CA LEU A 169 7.24 2.47 16.33
C LEU A 169 8.54 1.83 15.84
N ILE A 170 9.37 1.27 16.74
CA ILE A 170 10.64 0.63 16.39
C ILE A 170 10.39 -0.54 15.42
N LEU A 171 9.43 -1.41 15.73
CA LEU A 171 9.13 -2.58 14.90
C LEU A 171 8.62 -2.18 13.50
N PHE A 172 7.65 -1.27 13.44
CA PHE A 172 7.03 -0.86 12.18
C PHE A 172 8.00 -0.06 11.30
N PHE A 173 8.64 0.98 11.86
CA PHE A 173 9.54 1.83 11.11
C PHE A 173 10.90 1.18 10.84
N GLY A 174 11.36 0.25 11.68
CA GLY A 174 12.54 -0.57 11.41
C GLY A 174 12.37 -1.43 10.17
N ALA A 175 11.27 -2.19 10.08
CA ALA A 175 10.96 -2.97 8.88
C ALA A 175 10.83 -2.10 7.62
N THR A 176 10.20 -0.93 7.75
CA THR A 176 10.01 0.03 6.65
C THR A 176 11.34 0.62 6.16
N ALA A 177 12.24 0.97 7.09
CA ALA A 177 13.57 1.47 6.78
C ALA A 177 14.40 0.39 6.05
N THR A 178 14.44 -0.84 6.56
CA THR A 178 15.17 -1.95 5.93
C THR A 178 14.68 -2.24 4.51
N LEU A 179 13.35 -2.31 4.32
CA LEU A 179 12.75 -2.53 3.00
C LEU A 179 13.07 -1.39 2.02
N SER A 180 13.01 -0.15 2.49
CA SER A 180 13.30 1.03 1.65
C SER A 180 14.77 1.09 1.25
N ALA A 181 15.68 0.85 2.20
CA ALA A 181 17.12 0.77 1.94
C ALA A 181 17.46 -0.35 0.94
N HIS A 182 16.91 -1.55 1.14
CA HIS A 182 17.13 -2.68 0.22
C HIS A 182 16.65 -2.36 -1.21
N ARG A 183 15.45 -1.76 -1.35
CA ARG A 183 14.92 -1.35 -2.66
C ARG A 183 15.76 -0.28 -3.32
N LEU A 184 16.23 0.69 -2.55
CA LEU A 184 17.08 1.77 -3.04
C LEU A 184 18.42 1.22 -3.55
N ALA A 185 19.09 0.37 -2.75
CA ALA A 185 20.33 -0.29 -3.14
C ALA A 185 20.17 -1.11 -4.43
N ARG A 186 19.07 -1.86 -4.55
CA ARG A 186 18.76 -2.62 -5.77
C ARG A 186 18.57 -1.72 -6.99
N LYS A 187 17.92 -0.56 -6.85
CA LYS A 187 17.74 0.38 -7.97
C LYS A 187 19.07 0.99 -8.44
N TYR A 188 19.97 1.33 -7.52
CA TYR A 188 21.31 1.80 -7.88
C TYR A 188 22.13 0.70 -8.55
N TRP A 189 22.09 -0.53 -8.03
CA TRP A 189 22.80 -1.66 -8.63
C TRP A 189 22.33 -1.95 -10.06
N LEU A 190 21.02 -1.96 -10.31
CA LEU A 190 20.48 -2.16 -11.66
C LEU A 190 20.90 -1.04 -12.62
N GLN A 191 20.93 0.21 -12.17
CA GLN A 191 21.38 1.32 -13.01
C GLN A 191 22.88 1.23 -13.32
N ALA A 192 23.70 0.89 -12.34
CA ALA A 192 25.14 0.70 -12.54
C ALA A 192 25.42 -0.41 -13.58
N ARG A 193 24.64 -1.50 -13.55
CA ARG A 193 24.74 -2.57 -14.53
C ARG A 193 24.35 -2.13 -15.94
N THR A 194 23.25 -1.38 -16.09
CA THR A 194 22.84 -0.88 -17.41
C THR A 194 23.78 0.17 -17.99
N GLN A 195 24.49 0.92 -17.14
CA GLN A 195 25.49 1.91 -17.59
C GLN A 195 26.87 1.28 -17.86
N GLY A 196 27.13 0.09 -17.33
CA GLY A 196 28.39 -0.64 -17.52
C GLY A 196 28.38 -1.66 -18.67
N ASP A 197 27.23 -1.89 -19.32
CA ASP A 197 27.07 -2.83 -20.46
C ASP A 197 27.26 -2.14 -21.83
N ASP A 198 27.43 -0.80 -21.86
CA ASP A 198 27.71 -0.02 -23.09
C ASP A 198 29.22 0.13 -23.36
N GLY A 199 30.07 -0.53 -22.57
CA GLY A 199 31.52 -0.52 -22.73
C GLY A 199 32.04 -1.93 -22.96
N ASP A 200 32.14 -2.33 -24.23
CA ASP A 200 33.06 -3.38 -24.66
C ASP A 200 34.41 -3.16 -23.97
N TRP A 201 34.79 -4.11 -23.12
CA TRP A 201 36.17 -4.45 -22.81
C TRP A 201 36.43 -5.86 -23.30
#